data_AF-A0A381R113-F1
#
_entry.id   AF-A0A381R113-F1
#
_cell.length_a   1.000
_cell.length_b   1.000
_cell.length_c   1.000
_cell.angle_alpha   90.00
_cell.angle_beta   90.00
_cell.angle_gamma   90.00
#
_symmetry.space_group_name_H-M   'P 1'
#
loop_
_entity.id
_entity.type
_entity.pdbx_description
1 polymer ?
#
loop_
_entity_poly.entity_id
_entity_poly.type
_entity_poly.pdbx_seq_one_letter_code
_entity_poly.pdbx_strand_id
1 'polypeptide(L)'
;VAELLLNRFGDSGWRDVRQNFRDGHMDLKEYQEITFRNIQADRATMRSYVKEHANLRPYFKELWHFCRSNDIPMAVVSQGLDFYIEALLEKEGVPRVPIYAVDTEFHDGSISYHYNYAYPGMETQGNSKGLIVESFQAQGCHVFFAGDGRSDLEAARVANVLFAHSSLARFCDDEGIPYQPFEDFSGMLLSVREFSQNGHGVNGRNSGEKAKP
;
A
#
# COMPACT_ATOMS: atom_id res chain seq x y z
N VAL A 1 -1.38 10.69 2.28
CA VAL A 1 -2.80 10.97 2.58
C VAL A 1 -3.06 11.22 4.06
N ALA A 2 -2.63 10.35 4.99
CA ALA A 2 -2.83 10.56 6.43
C ALA A 2 -2.40 11.96 6.91
N GLU A 3 -1.17 12.38 6.56
CA GLU A 3 -0.66 13.70 6.93
C GLU A 3 -1.45 14.87 6.33
N LEU A 4 -2.01 14.71 5.12
CA LEU A 4 -2.89 15.71 4.51
C LEU A 4 -4.14 15.94 5.40
N LEU A 5 -4.75 14.86 5.89
CA LEU A 5 -5.89 14.95 6.81
C LEU A 5 -5.48 15.55 8.16
N LEU A 6 -4.37 15.10 8.75
CA LEU A 6 -3.90 15.63 10.03
C LEU A 6 -3.53 17.11 9.96
N ASN A 7 -2.92 17.57 8.86
CA ASN A 7 -2.64 18.99 8.65
C ASN A 7 -3.91 19.86 8.61
N ARG A 8 -5.04 19.30 8.16
CA ARG A 8 -6.30 20.03 8.01
C ARG A 8 -7.23 19.92 9.22
N PHE A 9 -7.35 18.71 9.77
CA PHE A 9 -8.38 18.35 10.76
C PHE A 9 -7.82 17.80 12.06
N GLY A 10 -6.52 17.50 12.12
CA GLY A 10 -5.87 17.07 13.36
C GLY A 10 -5.85 18.22 14.37
N ASP A 11 -5.83 17.87 15.65
CA ASP A 11 -5.69 18.83 16.74
C ASP A 11 -4.30 19.52 16.72
N SER A 12 -4.07 20.52 17.58
CA SER A 12 -2.76 21.20 17.61
C SER A 12 -1.60 20.30 18.06
N GLY A 13 -1.88 19.17 18.72
CA GLY A 13 -0.90 18.27 19.34
C GLY A 13 -0.50 17.07 18.50
N TRP A 14 -1.13 16.79 17.36
CA TRP A 14 -0.84 15.56 16.58
C TRP A 14 0.63 15.45 16.16
N ARG A 15 1.33 16.58 15.99
CA ARG A 15 2.77 16.59 15.67
C ARG A 15 3.63 16.09 16.83
N ASP A 16 3.25 16.40 18.06
CA ASP A 16 3.93 15.91 19.26
C ASP A 16 3.69 14.41 19.42
N VAL A 17 2.46 13.94 19.18
CA VAL A 17 2.14 12.50 19.15
C VAL A 17 2.97 11.77 18.08
N ARG A 18 3.11 12.36 16.88
CA ARG A 18 3.99 11.81 15.83
C ARG A 18 5.45 11.76 16.28
N GLN A 19 5.92 12.77 17.01
CA GLN A 19 7.30 12.82 17.47
C GLN A 19 7.55 11.71 18.52
N ASN A 20 6.64 11.53 19.48
CA ASN A 20 6.72 10.43 20.45
C ASN A 20 6.77 9.05 19.78
N PHE A 21 6.00 8.83 18.71
CA PHE A 21 6.09 7.62 17.89
C PHE A 21 7.45 7.46 17.22
N ARG A 22 7.98 8.53 16.61
CA ARG A 22 9.29 8.51 15.96
C ARG A 22 10.44 8.26 16.94
N ASP A 23 10.30 8.72 18.17
CA ASP A 23 11.26 8.53 19.25
C ASP A 23 11.13 7.15 19.94
N GLY A 24 10.13 6.35 19.54
CA GLY A 24 9.92 4.99 20.05
C GLY A 24 9.22 4.94 21.42
N HIS A 25 8.59 6.03 21.84
CA HIS A 25 7.85 6.09 23.10
C HIS A 25 6.43 5.52 23.01
N MET A 26 5.95 5.25 21.80
CA MET A 26 4.65 4.64 21.53
C MET A 26 4.71 3.80 20.26
N ASP A 27 3.80 2.84 20.13
CA ASP A 27 3.70 2.01 18.94
C ASP A 27 2.85 2.66 17.82
N LEU A 28 2.80 1.99 16.66
CA LEU A 28 2.10 2.52 15.49
C LEU A 28 0.59 2.59 15.73
N LYS A 29 0.02 1.58 16.39
CA LYS A 29 -1.40 1.53 16.71
C LYS A 29 -1.79 2.70 17.61
N GLU A 30 -1.06 2.91 18.71
CA GLU A 30 -1.30 4.03 19.63
C GLU A 30 -1.22 5.37 18.90
N TYR A 31 -0.19 5.57 18.07
CA TYR A 31 -0.04 6.80 17.27
C TYR A 31 -1.24 7.05 16.36
N GLN A 32 -1.66 6.05 15.59
CA GLN A 32 -2.76 6.18 14.64
C GLN A 32 -4.09 6.44 15.35
N GLU A 33 -4.37 5.66 16.39
CA GLU A 33 -5.63 5.78 17.11
C GLU A 33 -5.75 7.14 17.81
N ILE A 34 -4.70 7.61 18.47
CA ILE A 34 -4.72 8.94 19.14
C ILE A 34 -4.92 10.05 18.11
N THR A 35 -4.13 10.05 17.03
CA THR A 35 -4.16 11.16 16.07
C THR A 35 -5.47 11.27 15.30
N PHE A 36 -6.12 10.15 14.99
CA PHE A 36 -7.38 10.15 14.25
C PHE A 36 -8.62 10.20 15.15
N ARG A 37 -8.57 9.71 16.39
CA ARG A 37 -9.67 9.86 17.37
C ARG A 37 -9.97 11.32 17.71
N ASN A 38 -8.96 12.19 17.68
CA ASN A 38 -9.11 13.60 18.04
C ASN A 38 -9.66 14.48 16.89
N ILE A 39 -9.80 13.92 15.68
CA ILE A 39 -10.35 14.64 14.53
C ILE A 39 -11.85 14.89 14.73
N GLN A 40 -12.26 16.16 14.64
CA GLN A 40 -13.67 16.57 14.79
C GLN A 40 -14.48 16.51 13.49
N ALA A 41 -13.84 16.23 12.35
CA ALA A 41 -14.50 16.12 11.05
C ALA A 41 -15.08 14.71 10.84
N ASP A 42 -16.28 14.63 10.28
CA ASP A 42 -16.89 13.34 9.94
C ASP A 42 -16.18 12.63 8.77
N ARG A 43 -16.48 11.33 8.59
CA ARG A 43 -15.91 10.51 7.52
C ARG A 43 -16.13 11.12 6.13
N ALA A 44 -17.31 11.67 5.86
CA ALA A 44 -17.66 12.22 4.56
C ALA A 44 -16.82 13.47 4.22
N THR A 45 -16.61 14.34 5.20
CA THR A 45 -15.80 15.55 5.11
C THR A 45 -14.34 15.18 4.86
N MET A 46 -13.78 14.24 5.63
CA MET A 46 -12.41 13.78 5.42
C MET A 46 -12.22 13.13 4.04
N ARG A 47 -13.15 12.26 3.61
CA ARG A 47 -13.10 11.65 2.27
C ARG A 47 -13.13 12.72 1.18
N SER A 48 -14.02 13.71 1.29
CA SER A 48 -14.14 14.80 0.31
C SER A 48 -12.84 15.60 0.21
N TYR A 49 -12.23 15.93 1.34
CA TYR A 49 -10.95 16.64 1.38
C TYR A 49 -9.82 15.85 0.70
N VAL A 50 -9.79 14.52 0.89
CA VAL A 50 -8.82 13.66 0.20
C VAL A 50 -9.05 13.67 -1.32
N LYS A 51 -10.30 13.58 -1.75
CA LYS A 51 -10.66 13.65 -3.18
C LYS A 51 -10.26 14.99 -3.80
N GLU A 52 -10.31 16.08 -3.05
CA GLU A 52 -9.92 17.41 -3.55
C GLU A 52 -8.39 17.56 -3.65
N HIS A 53 -7.63 17.08 -2.65
CA HIS A 53 -6.23 17.48 -2.48
C HIS A 53 -5.18 16.37 -2.68
N ALA A 54 -5.56 15.10 -2.75
CA ALA A 54 -4.63 14.00 -3.00
C ALA A 54 -4.74 13.50 -4.45
N ASN A 55 -3.62 13.13 -5.05
CA ASN A 55 -3.57 12.51 -6.38
C ASN A 55 -2.71 11.25 -6.30
N LEU A 56 -3.01 10.28 -7.17
CA LEU A 56 -2.10 9.16 -7.38
C LEU A 56 -0.85 9.62 -8.12
N ARG A 57 0.26 8.93 -7.86
CA ARG A 57 1.50 9.11 -8.60
C ARG A 57 1.28 8.73 -10.07
N PRO A 58 1.93 9.39 -11.04
CA PRO A 58 1.73 9.09 -12.46
C PRO A 58 1.92 7.61 -12.80
N TYR A 59 1.23 7.16 -13.86
CA TYR A 59 1.23 5.77 -14.35
C TYR A 59 0.58 4.70 -13.46
N PHE A 60 0.09 5.05 -12.26
CA PHE A 60 -0.57 4.08 -11.38
C PHE A 60 -1.82 3.45 -12.05
N LYS A 61 -2.62 4.27 -12.75
CA LYS A 61 -3.86 3.80 -13.39
C LYS A 61 -3.56 2.90 -14.58
N GLU A 62 -2.55 3.27 -15.35
CA GLU A 62 -2.03 2.53 -16.48
C GLU A 62 -1.49 1.17 -16.04
N LEU A 63 -0.75 1.13 -14.92
CA LEU A 63 -0.32 -0.10 -14.27
C LEU A 63 -1.51 -0.95 -13.84
N TRP A 64 -2.48 -0.38 -13.12
CA TRP A 64 -3.68 -1.10 -12.70
C TRP A 64 -4.46 -1.68 -13.88
N HIS A 65 -4.72 -0.89 -14.92
CA HIS A 65 -5.45 -1.33 -16.11
C HIS A 65 -4.70 -2.41 -16.87
N PHE A 66 -3.37 -2.30 -16.97
CA PHE A 66 -2.54 -3.34 -17.57
C PHE A 66 -2.64 -4.64 -16.77
N CYS A 67 -2.41 -4.60 -15.46
CA CYS A 67 -2.47 -5.78 -14.60
C CYS A 67 -3.84 -6.46 -14.69
N ARG A 68 -4.92 -5.69 -14.56
CA ARG A 68 -6.28 -6.20 -14.66
C ARG A 68 -6.61 -6.83 -16.02
N SER A 69 -6.13 -6.25 -17.12
CA SER A 69 -6.43 -6.76 -18.47
C SER A 69 -5.65 -8.03 -18.82
N ASN A 70 -4.62 -8.36 -18.02
CA ASN A 70 -3.76 -9.52 -18.22
C ASN A 70 -3.86 -10.51 -17.04
N ASP A 71 -4.91 -10.41 -16.22
CA ASP A 71 -5.13 -11.27 -15.05
C ASP A 71 -3.95 -11.30 -14.05
N ILE A 72 -3.20 -10.20 -13.94
CA ILE A 72 -2.10 -10.03 -13.00
C ILE A 72 -2.66 -9.43 -11.70
N PRO A 73 -2.51 -10.11 -10.55
CA PRO A 73 -2.93 -9.56 -9.26
C PRO A 73 -2.16 -8.28 -8.92
N MET A 74 -2.88 -7.25 -8.49
CA MET A 74 -2.31 -6.00 -8.00
C MET A 74 -3.12 -5.54 -6.78
N ALA A 75 -2.44 -5.01 -5.78
CA ALA A 75 -3.07 -4.48 -4.58
C ALA A 75 -2.27 -3.30 -3.99
N VAL A 76 -2.92 -2.49 -3.17
CA VAL A 76 -2.27 -1.46 -2.35
C VAL A 76 -2.10 -1.99 -0.93
N VAL A 77 -0.88 -1.95 -0.40
CA VAL A 77 -0.60 -2.33 0.99
C VAL A 77 -0.11 -1.10 1.76
N SER A 78 -0.77 -0.79 2.87
CA SER A 78 -0.59 0.48 3.57
C SER A 78 -0.63 0.29 5.08
N GLN A 79 0.21 1.05 5.79
CA GLN A 79 0.01 1.27 7.22
C GLN A 79 -1.18 2.20 7.49
N GLY A 80 -1.73 2.84 6.47
CA GLY A 80 -2.81 3.79 6.59
C GLY A 80 -4.19 3.20 6.89
N LEU A 81 -5.17 4.09 7.02
CA LEU A 81 -6.58 3.77 7.19
C LEU A 81 -7.26 3.62 5.82
N ASP A 82 -8.05 2.55 5.66
CA ASP A 82 -8.81 2.20 4.46
C ASP A 82 -9.60 3.36 3.85
N PHE A 83 -10.37 4.09 4.65
CA PHE A 83 -11.42 4.99 4.17
C PHE A 83 -10.90 6.14 3.31
N TYR A 84 -9.68 6.61 3.57
CA TYR A 84 -9.07 7.68 2.76
C TYR A 84 -8.31 7.12 1.55
N ILE A 85 -7.86 5.87 1.60
CA ILE A 85 -7.23 5.21 0.47
C ILE A 85 -8.33 4.91 -0.57
N GLU A 86 -9.45 4.36 -0.12
CA GLU A 86 -10.66 4.18 -0.91
C GLU A 86 -11.11 5.49 -1.57
N ALA A 87 -11.18 6.59 -0.81
CA ALA A 87 -11.60 7.87 -1.34
C ALA A 87 -10.68 8.36 -2.48
N LEU A 88 -9.37 8.17 -2.33
CA LEU A 88 -8.41 8.51 -3.38
C LEU A 88 -8.56 7.60 -4.61
N LEU A 89 -8.70 6.29 -4.42
CA LEU A 89 -8.89 5.34 -5.53
C LEU A 89 -10.21 5.57 -6.28
N GLU A 90 -11.29 5.92 -5.56
CA GLU A 90 -12.57 6.34 -6.13
C GLU A 90 -12.42 7.59 -6.99
N LYS A 91 -11.76 8.64 -6.47
CA LYS A 91 -11.49 9.88 -7.21
C LYS A 91 -10.81 9.60 -8.54
N GLU A 92 -9.84 8.70 -8.51
CA GLU A 92 -8.97 8.41 -9.65
C GLU A 92 -9.59 7.41 -10.64
N GLY A 93 -10.83 6.95 -10.40
CA GLY A 93 -11.54 6.04 -11.30
C GLY A 93 -11.08 4.58 -11.21
N VAL A 94 -10.39 4.20 -10.13
CA VAL A 94 -9.89 2.84 -9.88
C VAL A 94 -10.40 2.26 -8.54
N PRO A 95 -11.71 2.35 -8.21
CA PRO A 95 -12.23 1.97 -6.90
C PRO A 95 -12.16 0.47 -6.57
N ARG A 96 -11.79 -0.36 -7.56
CA ARG A 96 -11.73 -1.83 -7.43
C ARG A 96 -10.34 -2.36 -7.13
N VAL A 97 -9.35 -1.50 -6.94
CA VAL A 97 -8.01 -1.91 -6.52
C VAL A 97 -8.13 -2.50 -5.11
N PRO A 98 -7.73 -3.77 -4.87
CA PRO A 98 -7.70 -4.35 -3.54
C PRO A 98 -6.79 -3.56 -2.59
N ILE A 99 -7.20 -3.43 -1.33
CA ILE A 99 -6.48 -2.69 -0.30
C ILE A 99 -6.22 -3.61 0.90
N TYR A 100 -4.97 -3.62 1.36
CA TYR A 100 -4.54 -4.19 2.62
C TYR A 100 -4.11 -3.02 3.52
N ALA A 101 -5.05 -2.53 4.32
CA ALA A 101 -4.89 -1.35 5.18
C ALA A 101 -5.53 -1.61 6.55
N VAL A 102 -5.42 -0.66 7.48
CA VAL A 102 -6.17 -0.73 8.74
C VAL A 102 -7.63 -0.46 8.40
N ASP A 103 -8.50 -1.42 8.69
CA ASP A 103 -9.93 -1.30 8.41
C ASP A 103 -10.58 -0.41 9.47
N THR A 104 -11.49 0.48 9.05
CA THR A 104 -12.11 1.45 9.95
C THR A 104 -13.63 1.41 9.92
N GLU A 105 -14.22 1.48 11.12
CA GLU A 105 -15.65 1.65 11.30
C GLU A 105 -15.94 2.97 12.02
N PHE A 106 -17.01 3.65 11.61
CA PHE A 106 -17.41 4.95 12.15
C PHE A 106 -18.77 4.82 12.82
N HIS A 107 -18.81 5.11 14.12
CA HIS A 107 -20.02 5.00 14.95
C HIS A 107 -20.13 6.22 15.87
N ASP A 108 -21.22 6.98 15.80
CA ASP A 108 -21.53 8.12 16.68
C ASP A 108 -20.36 9.11 16.91
N GLY A 109 -19.62 9.43 15.85
CA GLY A 109 -18.46 10.34 15.91
C GLY A 109 -17.17 9.71 16.43
N SER A 110 -17.18 8.42 16.75
CA SER A 110 -16.00 7.62 17.08
C SER A 110 -15.55 6.77 15.90
N ILE A 111 -14.28 6.38 15.93
CA ILE A 111 -13.64 5.49 14.95
C ILE A 111 -13.10 4.26 15.65
N SER A 112 -13.41 3.09 15.10
CA SER A 112 -12.86 1.79 15.49
C SER A 112 -11.87 1.31 14.43
N TYR A 113 -10.87 0.54 14.84
CA TYR A 113 -9.73 0.14 14.02
C TYR A 113 -9.52 -1.37 14.09
N HIS A 114 -9.35 -2.02 12.93
CA HIS A 114 -9.07 -3.44 12.83
C HIS A 114 -7.76 -3.68 12.06
N TYR A 115 -6.80 -4.29 12.74
CA TYR A 115 -5.45 -4.55 12.23
C TYR A 115 -5.35 -5.98 11.69
N ASN A 116 -6.11 -6.25 10.62
CA ASN A 116 -6.30 -7.60 10.08
C ASN A 116 -5.09 -8.17 9.34
N TYR A 117 -4.09 -7.34 9.04
CA TYR A 117 -2.92 -7.70 8.23
C TYR A 117 -1.61 -7.60 9.00
N ALA A 118 -1.67 -7.65 10.33
CA ALA A 118 -0.50 -7.77 11.19
C ALA A 118 -0.08 -9.24 11.35
N TYR A 119 1.16 -9.49 11.77
CA TYR A 119 1.48 -10.82 12.33
C TYR A 119 0.61 -11.06 13.56
N PRO A 120 0.09 -12.28 13.77
CA PRO A 120 -0.69 -12.60 14.96
C PRO A 120 0.07 -12.24 16.25
N GLY A 121 -0.54 -11.41 17.09
CA GLY A 121 0.06 -10.92 18.33
C GLY A 121 0.99 -9.71 18.19
N MET A 122 1.12 -9.15 16.97
CA MET A 122 1.91 -7.95 16.67
C MET A 122 1.04 -6.81 16.14
N GLU A 123 -0.27 -6.81 16.44
CA GLU A 123 -1.24 -5.82 15.93
C GLU A 123 -0.86 -4.38 16.31
N THR A 124 -0.15 -4.20 17.42
CA THR A 124 0.39 -2.90 17.87
C THR A 124 1.42 -2.30 16.90
N GLN A 125 2.10 -3.14 16.12
CA GLN A 125 3.07 -2.72 15.12
C GLN A 125 2.42 -2.31 13.78
N GLY A 126 1.10 -2.51 13.65
CA GLY A 126 0.34 -2.25 12.43
C GLY A 126 0.44 -3.37 11.39
N ASN A 127 0.07 -3.05 10.15
CA ASN A 127 0.05 -4.00 9.05
C ASN A 127 1.48 -4.43 8.68
N SER A 128 1.68 -5.73 8.49
CA SER A 128 2.92 -6.27 7.96
C SER A 128 2.86 -6.28 6.44
N LYS A 129 3.69 -5.45 5.80
CA LYS A 129 3.76 -5.43 4.34
C LYS A 129 4.52 -6.63 3.79
N GLY A 130 5.47 -7.17 4.56
CA GLY A 130 6.18 -8.40 4.19
C GLY A 130 5.26 -9.61 4.19
N LEU A 131 4.42 -9.78 5.22
CA LEU A 131 3.41 -10.84 5.28
C LEU A 131 2.50 -10.83 4.03
N ILE A 132 2.09 -9.65 3.58
CA ILE A 132 1.29 -9.55 2.35
C ILE A 132 2.11 -9.99 1.12
N VAL A 133 3.35 -9.53 0.97
CA VAL A 133 4.23 -9.98 -0.14
C VAL A 133 4.41 -11.50 -0.12
N GLU A 134 4.73 -12.08 1.03
CA GLU A 134 4.91 -13.52 1.20
C GLU A 134 3.63 -14.29 0.89
N SER A 135 2.45 -13.75 1.23
CA SER A 135 1.17 -14.38 0.90
C SER A 135 0.92 -14.48 -0.60
N PHE A 136 1.35 -13.50 -1.40
CA PHE A 136 1.29 -13.57 -2.86
C PHE A 136 2.34 -14.55 -3.41
N GLN A 137 3.55 -14.59 -2.83
CA GLN A 137 4.58 -15.55 -3.22
C GLN A 137 4.16 -16.99 -2.94
N ALA A 138 3.49 -17.24 -1.81
CA ALA A 138 2.92 -18.55 -1.47
C ALA A 138 1.84 -19.00 -2.46
N GLN A 139 1.19 -18.05 -3.15
CA GLN A 139 0.24 -18.31 -4.25
C GLN A 139 0.95 -18.49 -5.61
N GLY A 140 2.29 -18.50 -5.63
CA GLY A 140 3.10 -18.66 -6.84
C GLY A 140 3.35 -17.37 -7.62
N CYS A 141 3.05 -16.19 -7.06
CA CYS A 141 3.32 -14.93 -7.73
C CYS A 141 4.80 -14.54 -7.64
N HIS A 142 5.32 -13.98 -8.74
CA HIS A 142 6.55 -13.19 -8.72
C HIS A 142 6.21 -11.74 -8.39
N VAL A 143 6.60 -11.27 -7.19
CA VAL A 143 6.10 -10.02 -6.63
C VAL A 143 7.00 -8.84 -6.98
N PHE A 144 6.41 -7.87 -7.68
CA PHE A 144 6.93 -6.52 -7.87
C PHE A 144 6.39 -5.62 -6.76
N PHE A 145 7.27 -4.97 -5.99
CA PHE A 145 6.88 -4.11 -4.88
C PHE A 145 7.41 -2.69 -5.08
N ALA A 146 6.60 -1.66 -4.75
CA ALA A 146 7.01 -0.26 -4.77
C ALA A 146 6.75 0.41 -3.41
N GLY A 147 7.76 1.06 -2.83
CA GLY A 147 7.64 1.72 -1.53
C GLY A 147 8.67 2.81 -1.30
N ASP A 148 8.40 3.73 -0.37
CA ASP A 148 9.23 4.92 -0.14
C ASP A 148 9.63 5.14 1.32
N GLY A 149 9.05 4.35 2.23
CA GLY A 149 9.16 4.54 3.67
C GLY A 149 9.88 3.40 4.38
N ARG A 150 10.34 3.69 5.60
CA ARG A 150 10.86 2.66 6.53
C ARG A 150 9.87 1.50 6.75
N SER A 151 8.57 1.77 6.75
CA SER A 151 7.53 0.73 6.91
C SER A 151 7.50 -0.29 5.77
N ASP A 152 8.17 -0.01 4.66
CA ASP A 152 8.24 -0.88 3.49
C ASP A 152 9.43 -1.85 3.54
N LEU A 153 10.33 -1.70 4.52
CA LEU A 153 11.58 -2.45 4.58
C LEU A 153 11.36 -3.97 4.70
N GLU A 154 10.30 -4.38 5.40
CA GLU A 154 9.94 -5.80 5.50
C GLU A 154 9.61 -6.37 4.11
N ALA A 155 8.75 -5.69 3.36
CA ALA A 155 8.40 -6.07 1.98
C ALA A 155 9.60 -5.99 1.04
N ALA A 156 10.46 -4.98 1.20
CA ALA A 156 11.66 -4.79 0.40
C ALA A 156 12.65 -5.95 0.49
N ARG A 157 12.76 -6.59 1.66
CA ARG A 157 13.67 -7.73 1.88
C ARG A 157 13.20 -9.03 1.21
N VAL A 158 11.91 -9.17 0.97
CA VAL A 158 11.32 -10.43 0.48
C VAL A 158 10.76 -10.34 -0.94
N ALA A 159 10.48 -9.14 -1.46
CA ALA A 159 9.99 -8.95 -2.82
C ALA A 159 10.98 -9.46 -3.88
N ASN A 160 10.46 -9.95 -5.01
CA ASN A 160 11.30 -10.44 -6.10
C ASN A 160 11.91 -9.30 -6.92
N VAL A 161 11.14 -8.24 -7.13
CA VAL A 161 11.61 -7.00 -7.78
C VAL A 161 11.16 -5.81 -6.93
N LEU A 162 12.10 -5.00 -6.50
CA LEU A 162 11.87 -3.84 -5.65
C LEU A 162 12.03 -2.54 -6.43
N PHE A 163 11.04 -1.66 -6.31
CA PHE A 163 11.12 -0.26 -6.67
C PHE A 163 11.15 0.58 -5.39
N ALA A 164 12.25 1.30 -5.15
CA ALA A 164 12.41 2.09 -3.93
C ALA A 164 12.67 3.58 -4.21
N HIS A 165 12.20 4.42 -3.29
CA HIS A 165 12.35 5.87 -3.33
C HIS A 165 12.63 6.42 -1.92
N SER A 166 13.10 7.67 -1.82
CA SER A 166 13.26 8.41 -0.57
C SER A 166 14.00 7.62 0.52
N SER A 167 13.40 7.47 1.70
CA SER A 167 14.03 6.78 2.83
C SER A 167 14.23 5.29 2.58
N LEU A 168 13.33 4.63 1.85
CA LEU A 168 13.48 3.20 1.54
C LEU A 168 14.74 2.95 0.70
N ALA A 169 14.98 3.77 -0.32
CA ALA A 169 16.18 3.66 -1.16
C ALA A 169 17.47 3.74 -0.33
N ARG A 170 17.54 4.66 0.65
CA ARG A 170 18.68 4.77 1.58
C ARG A 170 18.85 3.52 2.44
N PHE A 171 17.76 2.99 3.00
CA PHE A 171 17.82 1.74 3.77
C PHE A 171 18.28 0.57 2.90
N CYS A 172 17.86 0.52 1.63
CA CYS A 172 18.31 -0.49 0.69
C CYS A 172 19.80 -0.38 0.38
N ASP A 173 20.32 0.85 0.21
CA ASP A 173 21.76 1.08 0.05
C ASP A 173 22.55 0.58 1.28
N ASP A 174 22.08 0.91 2.49
CA ASP A 174 22.72 0.55 3.75
C ASP A 174 22.71 -0.98 4.00
N GLU A 175 21.62 -1.67 3.63
CA GLU A 175 21.46 -3.12 3.84
C GLU A 175 21.89 -3.97 2.62
N GLY A 176 22.32 -3.35 1.52
CA GLY A 176 22.70 -4.05 0.29
C GLY A 176 21.53 -4.76 -0.40
N ILE A 177 20.31 -4.22 -0.27
CA ILE A 177 19.09 -4.75 -0.91
C ILE A 177 19.01 -4.20 -2.34
N PRO A 178 19.00 -5.04 -3.40
CA PRO A 178 18.87 -4.57 -4.77
C PRO A 178 17.50 -3.92 -5.01
N TYR A 179 17.49 -2.75 -5.65
CA TYR A 179 16.27 -2.06 -6.04
C TYR A 179 16.44 -1.29 -7.35
N GLN A 180 15.31 -0.94 -7.94
CA GLN A 180 15.20 0.05 -9.02
C GLN A 180 14.70 1.37 -8.42
N PRO A 181 15.35 2.51 -8.68
CA PRO A 181 14.80 3.81 -8.29
C PRO A 181 13.44 4.03 -8.96
N PHE A 182 12.48 4.62 -8.24
CA PHE A 182 11.22 5.03 -8.86
C PHE A 182 10.78 6.43 -8.42
N GLU A 183 10.32 7.23 -9.38
CA GLU A 183 9.65 8.51 -9.14
C GLU A 183 8.18 8.47 -9.55
N ASP A 184 7.81 7.52 -10.41
CA ASP A 184 6.45 7.21 -10.81
C ASP A 184 6.30 5.71 -11.14
N PHE A 185 5.13 5.28 -11.60
CA PHE A 185 4.88 3.87 -11.91
C PHE A 185 5.27 3.48 -13.34
N SER A 186 5.92 4.35 -14.13
CA SER A 186 6.29 4.04 -15.51
C SER A 186 7.31 2.89 -15.58
N GLY A 187 8.35 2.94 -14.74
CA GLY A 187 9.38 1.89 -14.66
C GLY A 187 8.79 0.54 -14.26
N MET A 188 7.95 0.51 -13.21
CA MET A 188 7.27 -0.71 -12.79
C MET A 188 6.34 -1.25 -13.88
N LEU A 189 5.58 -0.39 -14.56
CA LEU A 189 4.72 -0.80 -15.68
C LEU A 189 5.54 -1.46 -16.81
N LEU A 190 6.71 -0.90 -17.15
CA LEU A 190 7.59 -1.51 -18.14
C LEU A 190 8.11 -2.87 -17.68
N SER A 191 8.63 -2.99 -16.46
CA SER A 191 9.15 -4.27 -15.96
C SER A 191 8.08 -5.34 -15.85
N VAL A 192 6.85 -5.00 -15.43
CA VAL A 192 5.73 -5.95 -15.38
C VAL A 192 5.33 -6.39 -16.79
N ARG A 193 5.33 -5.48 -17.78
CA ARG A 193 5.07 -5.83 -19.19
C ARG A 193 6.11 -6.79 -19.74
N GLU A 194 7.38 -6.50 -19.54
CA GLU A 194 8.50 -7.33 -19.99
C GLU A 194 8.43 -8.73 -19.35
N PHE A 195 8.21 -8.79 -18.04
CA PHE A 195 8.09 -10.05 -17.32
C PHE A 195 6.91 -10.90 -17.82
N SER A 196 5.75 -10.25 -18.06
CA SER A 196 4.57 -10.93 -18.59
C SER A 196 4.76 -11.45 -20.02
N GLN A 197 5.50 -10.73 -20.87
CA GLN A 197 5.74 -11.11 -22.27
C GLN A 197 6.75 -12.26 -22.40
N ASN A 198 7.69 -12.38 -21.46
CA ASN A 198 8.73 -13.41 -21.48
C ASN A 198 8.24 -14.81 -21.05
N GLY A 199 6.92 -15.04 -21.00
CA GLY A 199 6.33 -16.35 -20.69
C GLY A 199 6.38 -16.75 -19.20
N HIS A 200 6.76 -15.82 -18.32
CA HIS A 200 6.74 -16.03 -16.87
C HIS A 200 5.40 -15.65 -16.21
N GLY A 201 4.47 -15.09 -16.99
CA GLY A 201 3.08 -14.86 -16.61
C GLY A 201 2.17 -15.96 -17.15
N VAL A 202 1.53 -16.70 -16.26
CA VAL A 202 0.42 -17.65 -16.53
C VAL A 202 0.83 -18.96 -17.23
N ASN A 203 1.40 -19.89 -16.46
CA ASN A 203 1.26 -21.33 -16.75
C ASN A 203 -0.16 -21.77 -16.37
N GLY A 204 -1.07 -21.76 -17.34
CA GLY A 204 -2.45 -22.14 -17.07
C GLY A 204 -3.37 -22.20 -18.28
N ARG A 205 -2.93 -22.77 -19.41
CA ARG A 205 -3.80 -23.42 -20.43
C ARG A 205 -2.94 -24.13 -21.46
N ASN A 206 -2.64 -25.40 -21.20
CA ASN A 206 -2.22 -26.33 -22.24
C ASN A 206 -3.34 -27.38 -22.39
N SER A 207 -4.24 -27.15 -23.34
CA SER A 207 -5.20 -28.11 -23.89
C SER A 207 -5.84 -27.47 -25.12
N GLY A 208 -5.69 -27.92 -26.35
CA GLY A 208 -4.89 -28.98 -26.92
C GLY A 208 -4.93 -28.82 -28.44
N GLU A 209 -3.79 -29.02 -29.07
CA GLU A 209 -3.59 -29.33 -30.49
C GLU A 209 -2.73 -30.61 -30.44
N LYS A 210 -2.98 -31.75 -31.08
CA LYS A 210 -3.78 -32.14 -32.23
C LYS A 210 -4.06 -33.64 -32.10
N ALA A 211 -5.18 -34.11 -32.67
CA ALA A 211 -5.18 -35.38 -33.38
C ALA A 211 -6.22 -35.33 -34.50
N LYS A 212 -5.71 -35.19 -35.72
CA LYS A 212 -6.31 -35.63 -36.99
C LYS A 212 -5.25 -36.50 -37.66
N PRO A 213 -5.59 -37.46 -38.52
CA PRO A 213 -6.73 -37.48 -39.45
C PRO A 213 -7.95 -38.26 -38.97
#